data_AF-A0A7C6BMD5-F1
#
_entry.id   AF-A0A7C6BMD5-F1
#
_cell.length_a   1.000
_cell.length_b   1.000
_cell.length_c   1.000
_cell.angle_alpha   90.00
_cell.angle_beta   90.00
_cell.angle_gamma   90.00
#
_symmetry.space_group_name_H-M   'P 1'
#
loop_
_entity.id
_entity.type
_entity.pdbx_description
1 polymer ?
#
loop_
_entity_poly.entity_id
_entity_poly.type
_entity_poly.pdbx_seq_one_letter_code
_entity_poly.pdbx_strand_id
1 'polypeptide(L)'
;MNKIPGILILVITCCFILSLKVFSEEKSPTVEDVYLGLSSGPLRYARLVTLPDGILLRAGDVTINQKQVDEKIAQSEPELQEQLKRNAFYVLEQAALYPILLNEAKKWMATQNIQSNNPNEDELFKLYLESLIPPDLTVSDQEAQAFYDQNRESFGEASFNEVKGTVIDYLLGQKKQEAINAYVRSLSQHLEIEVNADWVKVQSESALDNSVDQARRNGLPVMVDFGASGCVPCDMMAPILEELQMSLKEKCTILFTDVRIYQVLSARYQI
;
A
#
# COMPACT_ATOMS: atom_id res chain seq x y z
N MET A 1 32.41 -87.77 -1.24
CA MET A 1 32.45 -86.59 -2.11
C MET A 1 31.50 -86.81 -3.28
N ASN A 2 30.29 -86.24 -3.22
CA ASN A 2 29.39 -86.08 -4.37
C ASN A 2 28.75 -84.69 -4.26
N LYS A 3 28.83 -83.92 -5.35
CA LYS A 3 28.51 -82.49 -5.45
C LYS A 3 26.99 -82.27 -5.56
N ILE A 4 26.46 -81.29 -4.84
CA ILE A 4 25.14 -80.70 -5.05
C ILE A 4 25.34 -79.37 -5.81
N PRO A 5 24.63 -79.10 -6.92
CA PRO A 5 24.75 -77.83 -7.62
C PRO A 5 23.92 -76.74 -6.94
N GLY A 6 24.54 -75.57 -6.71
CA GLY A 6 23.90 -74.41 -6.13
C GLY A 6 22.96 -73.72 -7.12
N ILE A 7 21.73 -73.44 -6.67
CA ILE A 7 20.75 -72.60 -7.34
C ILE A 7 21.07 -71.14 -6.97
N LEU A 8 21.44 -70.35 -7.97
CA LEU A 8 21.65 -68.91 -7.84
C LEU A 8 20.29 -68.21 -7.95
N ILE A 9 19.72 -67.77 -6.82
CA ILE A 9 18.50 -66.97 -6.79
C ILE A 9 18.89 -65.52 -7.09
N LEU A 10 18.56 -65.05 -8.29
CA LEU A 10 18.69 -63.66 -8.72
C LEU A 10 17.48 -62.87 -8.17
N VAL A 11 17.68 -62.12 -7.08
CA VAL A 11 16.67 -61.20 -6.55
C VAL A 11 16.66 -59.95 -7.44
N ILE A 12 15.67 -59.85 -8.33
CA ILE A 12 15.40 -58.64 -9.12
C ILE A 12 14.60 -57.69 -8.22
N THR A 13 15.32 -56.78 -7.56
CA THR A 13 14.73 -55.69 -6.80
C THR A 13 14.17 -54.66 -7.80
N CYS A 14 12.87 -54.72 -8.06
CA CYS A 14 12.17 -53.75 -8.89
C CYS A 14 12.03 -52.42 -8.12
N CYS A 15 13.00 -51.51 -8.28
CA CYS A 15 12.89 -50.14 -7.80
C CYS A 15 11.82 -49.39 -8.60
N PHE A 16 10.59 -49.37 -8.08
CA PHE A 16 9.56 -48.41 -8.50
C PHE A 16 10.00 -47.02 -8.02
N ILE A 17 10.61 -46.25 -8.91
CA ILE A 17 10.87 -44.82 -8.69
C ILE A 17 9.51 -44.12 -8.85
N LEU A 18 8.78 -43.93 -7.75
CA LEU A 18 7.70 -42.96 -7.69
C LEU A 18 8.31 -41.58 -7.85
N SER A 19 8.24 -41.02 -9.05
CA SER A 19 8.45 -39.59 -9.26
C SER A 19 7.33 -38.83 -8.55
N LEU A 20 7.56 -38.48 -7.28
CA LEU A 20 6.78 -37.45 -6.61
C LEU A 20 6.99 -36.16 -7.41
N LYS A 21 6.01 -35.80 -8.23
CA LYS A 21 5.90 -34.42 -8.73
C LYS A 21 5.72 -33.55 -7.50
N VAL A 22 6.80 -32.89 -7.08
CA VAL A 22 6.72 -31.74 -6.19
C VAL A 22 5.95 -30.69 -7.00
N PHE A 23 4.64 -30.59 -6.77
CA PHE A 23 3.88 -29.43 -7.19
C PHE A 23 4.43 -28.27 -6.35
N SER A 24 5.31 -27.47 -6.96
CA SER A 24 5.54 -26.12 -6.47
C SER A 24 4.20 -25.42 -6.58
N GLU A 25 3.60 -25.10 -5.45
CA GLU A 25 2.41 -24.26 -5.41
C GLU A 25 2.78 -22.95 -6.08
N GLU A 26 2.27 -22.74 -7.30
CA GLU A 26 2.56 -21.54 -8.07
C GLU A 26 1.93 -20.39 -7.31
N LYS A 27 2.76 -19.56 -6.67
CA LYS A 27 2.31 -18.43 -5.87
C LYS A 27 1.41 -17.56 -6.74
N SER A 28 0.14 -17.43 -6.35
CA SER A 28 -0.83 -16.61 -7.07
C SER A 28 -0.29 -15.19 -7.30
N PRO A 29 -0.57 -14.59 -8.48
CA PRO A 29 -0.05 -13.28 -8.82
C PRO A 29 -0.61 -12.20 -7.88
N THR A 30 0.11 -11.11 -7.74
CA THR A 30 -0.33 -9.97 -6.93
C THR A 30 -1.22 -9.02 -7.72
N VAL A 31 -1.91 -8.11 -7.01
CA VAL A 31 -2.66 -7.02 -7.62
C VAL A 31 -1.77 -6.20 -8.56
N GLU A 32 -0.55 -5.85 -8.15
CA GLU A 32 0.38 -5.09 -9.01
C GLU A 32 0.84 -5.88 -10.25
N ASP A 33 1.00 -7.21 -10.14
CA ASP A 33 1.42 -8.04 -11.29
C ASP A 33 0.37 -8.06 -12.40
N VAL A 34 -0.93 -7.97 -12.05
CA VAL A 34 -2.04 -8.12 -13.00
C VAL A 34 -2.68 -6.77 -13.35
N TYR A 35 -2.82 -5.87 -12.38
CA TYR A 35 -3.52 -4.59 -12.49
C TYR A 35 -2.59 -3.45 -12.07
N LEU A 36 -1.48 -3.30 -12.81
CA LEU A 36 -0.45 -2.28 -12.57
C LEU A 36 -1.07 -0.92 -12.23
N GLY A 37 -0.79 -0.45 -11.02
CA GLY A 37 -1.21 0.88 -10.59
C GLY A 37 -2.66 1.02 -10.11
N LEU A 38 -3.40 -0.09 -9.97
CA LEU A 38 -4.73 -0.09 -9.33
C LEU A 38 -4.67 0.44 -7.90
N SER A 39 -3.59 0.12 -7.17
CA SER A 39 -3.35 0.57 -5.80
C SER A 39 -1.93 1.13 -5.63
N SER A 40 -1.85 2.26 -4.92
CA SER A 40 -0.61 2.81 -4.35
C SER A 40 -0.55 2.61 -2.83
N GLY A 41 -1.49 1.83 -2.29
CA GLY A 41 -1.77 1.66 -0.88
C GLY A 41 -1.48 0.25 -0.36
N PRO A 42 -2.05 -0.12 0.79
CA PRO A 42 -1.70 -1.34 1.52
C PRO A 42 -1.94 -2.64 0.73
N LEU A 43 -2.83 -2.65 -0.26
CA LEU A 43 -3.19 -3.85 -1.01
C LEU A 43 -2.44 -4.00 -2.34
N ARG A 44 -1.48 -3.13 -2.65
CA ARG A 44 -0.71 -3.16 -3.90
C ARG A 44 -0.13 -4.54 -4.23
N TYR A 45 0.38 -5.26 -3.23
CA TYR A 45 0.98 -6.59 -3.40
C TYR A 45 0.13 -7.73 -2.81
N ALA A 46 -1.16 -7.48 -2.54
CA ALA A 46 -2.07 -8.54 -2.11
C ALA A 46 -2.22 -9.61 -3.20
N ARG A 47 -2.37 -10.88 -2.81
CA ARG A 47 -2.51 -12.00 -3.74
C ARG A 47 -3.92 -12.10 -4.29
N LEU A 48 -4.04 -12.29 -5.59
CA LEU A 48 -5.30 -12.58 -6.27
C LEU A 48 -5.64 -14.05 -6.12
N VAL A 49 -6.72 -14.37 -5.40
CA VAL A 49 -7.15 -15.77 -5.18
C VAL A 49 -8.66 -15.91 -5.33
N THR A 50 -9.14 -17.15 -5.45
CA THR A 50 -10.56 -17.45 -5.29
C THR A 50 -10.89 -17.46 -3.79
N LEU A 51 -11.78 -16.56 -3.37
CA LEU A 51 -12.30 -16.49 -1.99
C LEU A 51 -13.73 -17.02 -1.94
N PRO A 52 -14.21 -17.46 -0.75
CA PRO A 52 -15.61 -17.85 -0.58
C PRO A 52 -16.58 -16.75 -0.98
N ASP A 53 -17.79 -17.14 -1.39
CA ASP A 53 -18.84 -16.21 -1.80
C ASP A 53 -19.08 -15.11 -0.76
N GLY A 54 -19.10 -13.87 -1.23
CA GLY A 54 -19.29 -12.67 -0.40
C GLY A 54 -18.04 -12.15 0.31
N ILE A 55 -16.92 -12.89 0.32
CA ILE A 55 -15.65 -12.44 0.88
C ILE A 55 -14.79 -11.79 -0.20
N LEU A 56 -14.39 -10.54 0.04
CA LEU A 56 -13.57 -9.75 -0.88
C LEU A 56 -12.09 -9.75 -0.51
N LEU A 57 -11.80 -9.82 0.79
CA LEU A 57 -10.44 -9.82 1.32
C LEU A 57 -10.32 -10.77 2.52
N ARG A 58 -9.17 -11.42 2.64
CA ARG A 58 -8.75 -12.19 3.81
C ARG A 58 -7.31 -11.83 4.20
N ALA A 59 -7.05 -11.64 5.48
CA ALA A 59 -5.73 -11.42 6.05
C ALA A 59 -5.65 -12.11 7.42
N GLY A 60 -5.20 -13.37 7.44
CA GLY A 60 -5.34 -14.24 8.62
C GLY A 60 -6.80 -14.36 9.04
N ASP A 61 -7.11 -13.98 10.28
CA ASP A 61 -8.47 -14.03 10.85
C ASP A 61 -9.37 -12.85 10.42
N VAL A 62 -8.81 -11.85 9.73
CA VAL A 62 -9.56 -10.70 9.25
C VAL A 62 -10.18 -11.01 7.90
N THR A 63 -11.48 -10.75 7.76
CA THR A 63 -12.18 -10.79 6.48
C THR A 63 -12.97 -9.52 6.24
N ILE A 64 -13.05 -9.10 4.98
CA ILE A 64 -13.89 -7.98 4.55
C ILE A 64 -14.83 -8.48 3.45
N ASN A 65 -16.11 -8.14 3.56
CA ASN A 65 -17.15 -8.52 2.62
C ASN A 65 -17.70 -7.32 1.83
N GLN A 66 -18.53 -7.62 0.81
CA GLN A 66 -19.15 -6.60 -0.04
C GLN A 66 -19.99 -5.59 0.75
N LYS A 67 -20.75 -6.05 1.75
CA LYS A 67 -21.63 -5.19 2.56
C LYS A 67 -20.83 -4.09 3.27
N GLN A 68 -19.65 -4.40 3.80
CA GLN A 68 -18.78 -3.42 4.45
C GLN A 68 -18.27 -2.35 3.46
N VAL A 69 -17.95 -2.74 2.23
CA VAL A 69 -17.56 -1.79 1.18
C VAL A 69 -18.75 -0.90 0.81
N ASP A 70 -19.92 -1.49 0.58
CA ASP A 70 -21.14 -0.75 0.22
C ASP A 70 -21.58 0.22 1.32
N GLU A 71 -21.52 -0.21 2.59
CA GLU A 71 -21.84 0.63 3.74
C GLU A 71 -20.89 1.84 3.83
N LYS A 72 -19.60 1.62 3.58
CA LYS A 72 -18.61 2.71 3.59
C LYS A 72 -18.84 3.72 2.46
N ILE A 73 -19.26 3.26 1.28
CA ILE A 73 -19.68 4.14 0.18
C ILE A 73 -20.95 4.91 0.59
N ALA A 74 -21.96 4.23 1.12
CA ALA A 74 -23.24 4.85 1.49
C ALA A 74 -23.11 5.89 2.62
N GLN A 75 -22.14 5.71 3.52
CA GLN A 75 -21.81 6.65 4.60
C GLN A 75 -20.95 7.83 4.15
N SER A 76 -20.40 7.80 2.93
CA SER A 76 -19.60 8.88 2.39
C SER A 76 -20.46 10.02 1.84
N GLU A 77 -19.86 11.20 1.67
CA GLU A 77 -20.51 12.38 1.12
C GLU A 77 -21.23 12.07 -0.21
N PRO A 78 -22.50 12.49 -0.41
CA PRO A 78 -23.30 12.13 -1.58
C PRO A 78 -22.60 12.40 -2.93
N GLU A 79 -21.86 13.51 -3.02
CA GLU A 79 -21.13 13.90 -4.23
C GLU A 79 -19.93 12.98 -4.57
N LEU A 80 -19.41 12.24 -3.58
CA LEU A 80 -18.29 11.31 -3.77
C LEU A 80 -18.74 9.88 -4.06
N GLN A 81 -20.00 9.53 -3.78
CA GLN A 81 -20.45 8.14 -3.84
C GLN A 81 -20.23 7.49 -5.22
N GLU A 82 -20.51 8.21 -6.31
CA GLU A 82 -20.27 7.70 -7.67
C GLU A 82 -18.77 7.51 -7.96
N GLN A 83 -17.92 8.43 -7.50
CA GLN A 83 -16.47 8.27 -7.62
C GLN A 83 -15.98 7.07 -6.80
N LEU A 84 -16.50 6.88 -5.59
CA LEU A 84 -16.15 5.76 -4.71
C LEU A 84 -16.63 4.42 -5.27
N LYS A 85 -17.82 4.35 -5.88
CA LYS A 85 -18.30 3.15 -6.58
C LYS A 85 -17.37 2.77 -7.73
N ARG A 86 -16.95 3.73 -8.55
CA ARG A 86 -15.97 3.49 -9.63
C ARG A 86 -14.60 3.05 -9.11
N ASN A 87 -14.29 3.37 -7.86
CA ASN A 87 -13.02 3.07 -7.19
C ASN A 87 -13.23 2.14 -5.98
N ALA A 88 -14.15 1.17 -6.06
CA ALA A 88 -14.50 0.34 -4.90
C ALA A 88 -13.31 -0.46 -4.34
N PHE A 89 -12.29 -0.76 -5.15
CA PHE A 89 -11.03 -1.34 -4.66
C PHE A 89 -10.33 -0.43 -3.63
N TYR A 90 -10.29 0.88 -3.87
CA TYR A 90 -9.77 1.85 -2.90
C TYR A 90 -10.60 1.84 -1.60
N VAL A 91 -11.92 1.71 -1.72
CA VAL A 91 -12.80 1.61 -0.53
C VAL A 91 -12.52 0.32 0.26
N LEU A 92 -12.25 -0.79 -0.42
CA LEU A 92 -11.80 -2.04 0.22
C LEU A 92 -10.51 -1.82 1.02
N GLU A 93 -9.53 -1.10 0.48
CA GLU A 93 -8.30 -0.76 1.23
C GLU A 93 -8.61 0.01 2.52
N GLN A 94 -9.50 1.01 2.41
CA GLN A 94 -9.91 1.83 3.56
C GLN A 94 -10.68 1.03 4.61
N ALA A 95 -11.52 0.08 4.17
CA ALA A 95 -12.27 -0.79 5.06
C ALA A 95 -11.38 -1.84 5.76
N ALA A 96 -10.32 -2.29 5.09
CA ALA A 96 -9.44 -3.35 5.56
C ALA A 96 -8.34 -2.86 6.50
N LEU A 97 -7.86 -1.62 6.34
CA LEU A 97 -6.65 -1.13 7.01
C LEU A 97 -6.71 -1.25 8.53
N TYR A 98 -7.72 -0.65 9.17
CA TYR A 98 -7.84 -0.68 10.63
C TYR A 98 -8.04 -2.09 11.19
N PRO A 99 -8.97 -2.93 10.66
CA PRO A 99 -9.11 -4.32 11.12
C PRO A 99 -7.82 -5.14 11.02
N ILE A 100 -7.05 -4.99 9.94
CA ILE A 100 -5.77 -5.70 9.77
C ILE A 100 -4.76 -5.23 10.82
N LEU A 101 -4.55 -3.92 10.93
CA LEU A 101 -3.57 -3.38 11.88
C LEU A 101 -3.95 -3.65 13.34
N LEU A 102 -5.24 -3.63 13.69
CA LEU A 102 -5.71 -3.99 15.03
C LEU A 102 -5.47 -5.48 15.33
N ASN A 103 -5.66 -6.36 14.35
CA ASN A 103 -5.35 -7.77 14.51
C ASN A 103 -3.85 -8.00 14.72
N GLU A 104 -2.99 -7.30 13.97
CA GLU A 104 -1.54 -7.37 14.17
C GLU A 104 -1.11 -6.78 15.51
N ALA A 105 -1.73 -5.69 15.97
CA ALA A 105 -1.50 -5.13 17.30
C ALA A 105 -1.83 -6.13 18.42
N LYS A 106 -2.96 -6.84 18.30
CA LYS A 106 -3.37 -7.90 19.24
C LYS A 106 -2.37 -9.05 19.27
N LYS A 107 -1.90 -9.52 18.11
CA LYS A 107 -0.86 -10.55 18.01
C LYS A 107 0.45 -10.09 18.61
N TRP A 108 0.90 -8.88 18.25
CA TRP A 108 2.14 -8.29 18.77
C TRP A 108 2.13 -8.21 20.29
N MET A 109 1.05 -7.72 20.92
CA MET A 109 0.95 -7.69 22.38
C MET A 109 1.04 -9.07 23.03
N ALA A 110 0.42 -10.09 22.44
CA ALA A 110 0.51 -11.45 22.95
C ALA A 110 1.96 -11.97 22.96
N THR A 111 2.81 -11.50 22.04
CA THR A 111 4.25 -11.88 22.01
C THR A 111 5.10 -11.18 23.06
N GLN A 112 4.67 -10.04 23.60
CA GLN A 112 5.48 -9.25 24.53
C GLN A 112 5.49 -9.81 25.96
N ASN A 113 4.77 -10.91 26.26
CA ASN A 113 4.58 -11.45 27.62
C ASN A 113 4.12 -10.40 28.64
N ILE A 114 3.49 -9.31 28.18
CA ILE A 114 2.96 -8.27 29.05
C ILE A 114 1.69 -8.85 29.70
N GLN A 115 1.75 -9.12 31.01
CA GLN A 115 0.53 -9.31 31.81
C GLN A 115 -0.27 -8.01 31.73
N SER A 116 -1.30 -8.05 30.90
CA SER A 116 -1.99 -6.85 30.45
C SER A 116 -2.78 -6.20 31.58
N ASN A 117 -2.63 -4.88 31.75
CA ASN A 117 -3.63 -4.02 32.39
C ASN A 117 -4.91 -3.87 31.52
N ASN A 118 -5.03 -4.66 30.45
CA ASN A 118 -6.10 -4.68 29.47
C ASN A 118 -6.31 -3.29 28.82
N PRO A 119 -5.31 -2.77 28.07
CA PRO A 119 -5.45 -1.50 27.39
C PRO A 119 -6.65 -1.59 26.45
N ASN A 120 -7.38 -0.49 26.31
CA ASN A 120 -8.44 -0.41 25.32
C ASN A 120 -7.85 -0.52 23.89
N GLU A 121 -8.69 -0.76 22.90
CA GLU A 121 -8.22 -1.01 21.52
C GLU A 121 -7.44 0.17 20.94
N ASP A 122 -7.75 1.41 21.33
CA ASP A 122 -7.06 2.62 20.87
C ASP A 122 -5.63 2.73 21.43
N GLU A 123 -5.46 2.45 22.72
CA GLU A 123 -4.14 2.44 23.36
C GLU A 123 -3.27 1.31 22.81
N LEU A 124 -3.86 0.13 22.61
CA LEU A 124 -3.21 -0.99 21.94
C LEU A 124 -2.72 -0.61 20.54
N PHE A 125 -3.60 -0.01 19.75
CA PHE A 125 -3.29 0.41 18.39
C PHE A 125 -2.14 1.43 18.37
N LYS A 126 -2.19 2.42 19.26
CA LYS A 126 -1.12 3.42 19.40
C LYS A 126 0.24 2.78 19.74
N LEU A 127 0.28 1.89 20.74
CA LEU A 127 1.52 1.21 21.15
C LEU A 127 2.10 0.37 20.01
N TYR A 128 1.23 -0.30 19.25
CA TYR A 128 1.67 -1.06 18.08
C TYR A 128 2.26 -0.15 17.01
N LEU A 129 1.60 0.97 16.66
CA LEU A 129 2.16 1.93 15.70
C LEU A 129 3.50 2.51 16.15
N GLU A 130 3.66 2.81 17.44
CA GLU A 130 4.93 3.25 18.01
C GLU A 130 6.02 2.18 17.90
N SER A 131 5.66 0.89 18.02
CA SER A 131 6.59 -0.22 17.86
C SER A 131 7.11 -0.41 16.43
N LEU A 132 6.41 0.14 15.42
CA LEU A 132 6.83 0.10 14.02
C LEU A 132 7.89 1.16 13.68
N ILE A 133 8.07 2.16 14.54
CA ILE A 133 9.04 3.24 14.33
C ILE A 133 10.44 2.70 14.66
N PRO A 134 11.45 2.90 13.78
CA PRO A 134 12.82 2.50 14.06
C PRO A 134 13.33 3.13 15.38
N PRO A 135 13.90 2.34 16.31
CA PRO A 135 14.29 2.84 17.63
C PRO A 135 15.44 3.85 17.59
N ASP A 136 16.22 3.86 16.52
CA ASP A 136 17.33 4.78 16.25
C ASP A 136 16.93 6.00 15.40
N LEU A 137 15.63 6.17 15.12
CA LEU A 137 15.11 7.30 14.35
C LEU A 137 15.36 8.61 15.10
N THR A 138 16.24 9.44 14.54
CA THR A 138 16.67 10.72 15.10
C THR A 138 16.74 11.82 14.04
N VAL A 139 16.87 13.06 14.49
CA VAL A 139 17.14 14.23 13.65
C VAL A 139 18.47 14.82 14.10
N SER A 140 19.38 15.00 13.14
CA SER A 140 20.69 15.59 13.43
C SER A 140 20.61 17.11 13.51
N ASP A 141 21.57 17.72 14.21
CA ASP A 141 21.72 19.18 14.25
C ASP A 141 21.86 19.79 12.85
N GLN A 142 22.59 19.12 11.96
CA GLN A 142 22.79 19.56 10.59
C GLN A 142 21.47 19.58 9.80
N GLU A 143 20.65 18.55 9.98
CA GLU A 143 19.34 18.45 9.34
C GLU A 143 18.38 19.54 9.85
N ALA A 144 18.34 19.76 11.16
CA ALA A 144 17.55 20.83 11.77
C ALA A 144 18.00 22.22 11.30
N GLN A 145 19.32 22.46 11.21
CA GLN A 145 19.87 23.70 10.68
C GLN A 145 19.46 23.91 9.22
N ALA A 146 19.59 22.88 8.37
CA ALA A 146 19.22 22.95 6.96
C ALA A 146 17.73 23.26 6.78
N PHE A 147 16.85 22.68 7.60
CA PHE A 147 15.42 23.00 7.59
C PHE A 147 15.17 24.45 8.01
N TYR A 148 15.80 24.92 9.08
CA TYR A 148 15.70 26.31 9.54
C TYR A 148 16.14 27.30 8.46
N ASP A 149 17.26 27.03 7.78
CA ASP A 149 17.80 27.88 6.73
C ASP A 149 16.91 27.95 5.48
N GLN A 150 16.27 26.84 5.12
CA GLN A 150 15.32 26.79 3.99
C GLN A 150 13.98 27.46 4.30
N ASN A 151 13.64 27.60 5.59
CA ASN A 151 12.34 28.11 6.03
C ASN A 151 12.48 29.38 6.90
N ARG A 152 13.55 30.18 6.73
CA ARG A 152 13.86 31.33 7.61
C ARG A 152 12.69 32.30 7.79
N GLU A 153 11.93 32.54 6.73
CA GLU A 153 10.75 33.41 6.77
C GLU A 153 9.70 32.94 7.77
N SER A 154 9.58 31.62 7.99
CA SER A 154 8.63 31.02 8.95
C SER A 154 9.04 31.21 10.41
N PHE A 155 10.31 31.55 10.69
CA PHE A 155 10.85 31.72 12.05
C PHE A 155 11.03 33.19 12.46
N GLY A 156 10.74 34.14 11.56
CA GLY A 156 10.92 35.57 11.83
C GLY A 156 12.36 35.89 12.27
N GLU A 157 12.49 36.66 13.36
CA GLU A 157 13.79 37.08 13.89
C GLU A 157 14.47 36.04 14.80
N ALA A 158 13.78 34.95 15.16
CA ALA A 158 14.33 33.95 16.07
C ALA A 158 15.57 33.27 15.46
N SER A 159 16.63 33.13 16.24
CA SER A 159 17.86 32.42 15.90
C SER A 159 17.66 30.90 15.92
N PHE A 160 18.50 30.16 15.20
CA PHE A 160 18.44 28.70 15.20
C PHE A 160 18.55 28.13 16.63
N ASN A 161 19.44 28.66 17.46
CA ASN A 161 19.63 28.19 18.83
C ASN A 161 18.36 28.32 19.69
N GLU A 162 17.53 29.33 19.44
CA GLU A 162 16.27 29.54 20.17
C GLU A 162 15.19 28.54 19.74
N VAL A 163 15.18 28.12 18.46
CA VAL A 163 14.12 27.25 17.90
C VAL A 163 14.57 25.82 17.66
N LYS A 164 15.85 25.48 17.88
CA LYS A 164 16.45 24.19 17.54
C LYS A 164 15.65 23.00 18.08
N GLY A 165 15.25 23.04 19.34
CA GLY A 165 14.46 21.96 19.97
C GLY A 165 13.13 21.75 19.24
N THR A 166 12.39 22.83 19.00
CA THR A 166 11.11 22.79 18.28
C THR A 166 11.27 22.27 16.85
N VAL A 167 12.34 22.67 16.15
CA VAL A 167 12.64 22.17 14.79
C VAL A 167 12.93 20.68 14.82
N ILE A 168 13.74 20.20 15.77
CA ILE A 168 14.05 18.78 15.94
C ILE A 168 12.77 17.99 16.21
N ASP A 169 11.92 18.44 17.13
CA ASP A 169 10.68 17.76 17.49
C ASP A 169 9.71 17.70 16.30
N TYR A 170 9.58 18.80 15.55
CA TYR A 170 8.76 18.86 14.34
C TYR A 170 9.25 17.86 13.28
N LEU A 171 10.54 17.88 12.96
CA LEU A 171 11.14 16.98 11.97
C LEU A 171 11.06 15.52 12.43
N LEU A 172 11.24 15.25 13.71
CA LEU A 172 11.11 13.92 14.27
C LEU A 172 9.66 13.42 14.15
N GLY A 173 8.68 14.28 14.43
CA GLY A 173 7.26 13.98 14.20
C GLY A 173 6.97 13.62 12.74
N GLN A 174 7.49 14.42 11.79
CA GLN A 174 7.35 14.15 10.35
C GLN A 174 7.96 12.79 9.96
N LYS A 175 9.17 12.49 10.42
CA LYS A 175 9.83 11.20 10.15
C LYS A 175 9.07 10.02 10.73
N LYS A 176 8.54 10.14 11.95
CA LYS A 176 7.72 9.10 12.58
C LYS A 176 6.47 8.82 11.75
N GLN A 177 5.79 9.87 11.29
CA GLN A 177 4.62 9.72 10.43
C GLN A 177 4.98 9.06 9.10
N GLU A 178 6.10 9.43 8.48
CA GLU A 178 6.53 8.81 7.22
C GLU A 178 6.92 7.35 7.40
N ALA A 179 7.55 6.97 8.52
CA ALA A 179 7.83 5.56 8.82
C ALA A 179 6.55 4.72 8.91
N ILE A 180 5.52 5.23 9.59
CA ILE A 180 4.21 4.56 9.69
C ILE A 180 3.55 4.49 8.30
N ASN A 181 3.54 5.59 7.55
CA ASN A 181 2.95 5.63 6.20
C ASN A 181 3.64 4.65 5.26
N ALA A 182 4.97 4.57 5.31
CA ALA A 182 5.77 3.63 4.53
C ALA A 182 5.39 2.19 4.86
N TYR A 183 5.28 1.84 6.14
CA TYR A 183 4.83 0.51 6.57
C TYR A 183 3.42 0.19 6.06
N VAL A 184 2.48 1.14 6.16
CA VAL A 184 1.11 0.96 5.65
C VAL A 184 1.11 0.75 4.13
N ARG A 185 1.92 1.50 3.36
CA ARG A 185 2.05 1.30 1.90
C ARG A 185 2.62 -0.07 1.55
N SER A 186 3.52 -0.62 2.37
CA SER A 186 4.12 -1.94 2.16
C SER A 186 3.40 -3.07 2.90
N LEU A 187 2.19 -2.84 3.43
CA LEU A 187 1.51 -3.79 4.33
C LEU A 187 1.38 -5.20 3.74
N SER A 188 0.94 -5.31 2.49
CA SER A 188 0.83 -6.60 1.77
C SER A 188 2.18 -7.26 1.39
N GLN A 189 3.31 -6.59 1.60
CA GLN A 189 4.64 -7.20 1.50
C GLN A 189 5.06 -7.84 2.83
N HIS A 190 4.52 -7.37 3.95
CA HIS A 190 4.81 -7.88 5.28
C HIS A 190 3.80 -8.93 5.74
N LEU A 191 2.56 -8.82 5.29
CA LEU A 191 1.45 -9.69 5.67
C LEU A 191 0.94 -10.46 4.46
N GLU A 192 0.52 -11.70 4.70
CA GLU A 192 -0.23 -12.46 3.72
C GLU A 192 -1.65 -11.91 3.64
N ILE A 193 -1.90 -11.11 2.60
CA ILE A 193 -3.21 -10.53 2.29
C ILE A 193 -3.66 -11.07 0.95
N GLU A 194 -4.87 -11.61 0.94
CA GLU A 194 -5.52 -12.20 -0.22
C GLU A 194 -6.77 -11.41 -0.58
N VAL A 195 -7.00 -11.20 -1.88
CA VAL A 195 -8.17 -10.48 -2.41
C VAL A 195 -8.85 -11.32 -3.49
N ASN A 196 -10.18 -11.20 -3.57
CA ASN A 196 -11.00 -11.97 -4.51
C ASN A 196 -10.70 -11.58 -5.96
N ALA A 197 -10.13 -12.51 -6.73
CA ALA A 197 -9.64 -12.23 -8.08
C ALA A 197 -10.73 -11.76 -9.06
N ASP A 198 -11.91 -12.39 -9.03
CA ASP A 198 -13.02 -12.05 -9.92
C ASP A 198 -13.60 -10.67 -9.61
N TRP A 199 -13.72 -10.34 -8.32
CA TRP A 199 -14.17 -9.03 -7.90
C TRP A 199 -13.18 -7.93 -8.28
N VAL A 200 -11.88 -8.14 -8.03
CA VAL A 200 -10.83 -7.16 -8.38
C VAL A 200 -10.79 -6.93 -9.89
N LYS A 201 -11.00 -7.97 -10.71
CA LYS A 201 -11.11 -7.82 -12.16
C LYS A 201 -12.17 -6.79 -12.53
N VAL A 202 -13.39 -6.96 -12.01
CA VAL A 202 -14.51 -6.03 -12.27
C VAL A 202 -14.19 -4.62 -11.79
N GLN A 203 -13.63 -4.45 -10.58
CA GLN A 203 -13.32 -3.12 -10.06
C GLN A 203 -12.19 -2.43 -10.83
N SER A 204 -11.25 -3.19 -11.37
CA SER A 204 -10.13 -2.62 -12.11
C SER A 204 -10.59 -1.97 -13.42
N GLU A 205 -11.60 -2.52 -14.10
CA GLU A 205 -12.16 -1.98 -15.34
C GLU A 205 -12.68 -0.55 -15.14
N SER A 206 -13.40 -0.27 -14.05
CA SER A 206 -13.93 1.07 -13.78
C SER A 206 -12.90 2.02 -13.16
N ALA A 207 -12.05 1.52 -12.25
CA ALA A 207 -11.10 2.34 -11.52
C ALA A 207 -9.99 2.85 -12.44
N LEU A 208 -9.56 2.03 -13.39
CA LEU A 208 -8.46 2.35 -14.30
C LEU A 208 -8.89 3.11 -15.56
N ASP A 209 -10.19 3.37 -15.72
CA ASP A 209 -10.76 4.18 -16.80
C ASP A 209 -10.71 5.68 -16.45
N ASN A 210 -9.50 6.22 -16.46
CA ASN A 210 -9.21 7.65 -16.27
C ASN A 210 -7.91 8.04 -17.00
N SER A 211 -7.70 9.33 -17.22
CA SER A 211 -6.56 9.85 -17.99
C SER A 211 -5.20 9.49 -17.37
N VAL A 212 -5.10 9.50 -16.05
CA VAL A 212 -3.84 9.22 -15.33
C VAL A 212 -3.44 7.76 -15.50
N ASP A 213 -4.34 6.82 -15.22
CA ASP A 213 -4.07 5.39 -15.33
C ASP A 213 -3.88 4.95 -16.78
N GLN A 214 -4.60 5.55 -17.73
CA GLN A 214 -4.39 5.31 -19.16
C GLN A 214 -3.01 5.79 -19.61
N ALA A 215 -2.57 6.98 -19.19
CA ALA A 215 -1.25 7.49 -19.51
C ALA A 215 -0.14 6.60 -18.92
N ARG A 216 -0.28 6.12 -17.68
CA ARG A 216 0.73 5.25 -17.06
C ARG A 216 0.95 3.93 -17.79
N ARG A 217 -0.02 3.49 -18.60
CA ARG A 217 0.06 2.27 -19.41
C ARG A 217 0.53 2.49 -20.84
N ASN A 218 0.82 3.73 -21.25
CA ASN A 218 1.20 4.04 -22.62
C ASN A 218 2.69 3.77 -22.93
N GLY A 219 3.49 3.36 -21.94
CA GLY A 219 4.90 3.01 -22.10
C GLY A 219 5.88 4.18 -22.02
N LEU A 220 5.40 5.41 -21.84
CA LEU A 220 6.25 6.59 -21.60
C LEU A 220 6.27 6.93 -20.10
N PRO A 221 7.33 7.58 -19.61
CA PRO A 221 7.29 8.30 -18.33
C PRO A 221 6.09 9.25 -18.29
N VAL A 222 5.43 9.34 -17.14
CA VAL A 222 4.27 10.20 -16.92
C VAL A 222 4.55 11.13 -15.75
N MET A 223 4.33 12.43 -15.96
CA MET A 223 4.27 13.43 -14.91
C MET A 223 2.84 13.95 -14.84
N VAL A 224 2.26 13.93 -13.64
CA VAL A 224 0.91 14.44 -13.41
C VAL A 224 1.01 15.56 -12.38
N ASP A 225 0.50 16.73 -12.72
CA ASP A 225 0.24 17.79 -11.76
C ASP A 225 -1.17 17.60 -11.18
N PHE A 226 -1.24 17.31 -9.89
CA PHE A 226 -2.48 17.27 -9.14
C PHE A 226 -2.69 18.63 -8.50
N GLY A 227 -3.43 19.49 -9.17
CA GLY A 227 -3.71 20.86 -8.72
C GLY A 227 -5.19 21.16 -8.69
N ALA A 228 -5.55 22.43 -8.55
CA ALA A 228 -6.95 22.85 -8.63
C ALA A 228 -7.05 24.13 -9.45
N SER A 229 -7.96 24.18 -10.41
CA SER A 229 -8.22 25.40 -11.18
C SER A 229 -8.69 26.52 -10.24
N GLY A 230 -8.17 27.73 -10.43
CA GLY A 230 -8.43 28.88 -9.55
C GLY A 230 -7.61 28.86 -8.26
N CYS A 231 -6.63 27.95 -8.13
CA CYS A 231 -5.58 28.06 -7.13
C CYS A 231 -4.43 28.86 -7.75
N VAL A 232 -4.17 30.08 -7.27
CA VAL A 232 -3.23 31.01 -7.91
C VAL A 232 -1.86 30.38 -8.20
N PRO A 233 -1.19 29.69 -7.26
CA PRO A 233 0.07 29.00 -7.57
C PRO A 233 -0.06 27.90 -8.63
N CYS A 234 -1.17 27.14 -8.66
CA CYS A 234 -1.40 26.11 -9.69
C CYS A 234 -1.65 26.74 -11.07
N ASP A 235 -2.43 27.83 -11.13
CA ASP A 235 -2.71 28.53 -12.39
C ASP A 235 -1.43 29.14 -12.97
N MET A 236 -0.47 29.55 -12.12
CA MET A 236 0.86 29.98 -12.54
C MET A 236 1.72 28.84 -13.11
N MET A 237 1.47 27.59 -12.72
CA MET A 237 2.17 26.41 -13.26
C MET A 237 1.62 25.96 -14.61
N ALA A 238 0.34 26.22 -14.91
CA ALA A 238 -0.31 25.81 -16.16
C ALA A 238 0.50 26.12 -17.44
N PRO A 239 0.99 27.36 -17.69
CA PRO A 239 1.77 27.65 -18.90
C PRO A 239 3.09 26.88 -18.97
N ILE A 240 3.71 26.58 -17.82
CA ILE A 240 4.95 25.79 -17.75
C ILE A 240 4.65 24.34 -18.15
N LEU A 241 3.53 23.78 -17.67
CA LEU A 241 3.10 22.43 -18.03
C LEU A 241 2.78 22.31 -19.53
N GLU A 242 2.16 23.33 -20.12
CA GLU A 242 1.91 23.38 -21.58
C GLU A 242 3.22 23.40 -22.39
N GLU A 243 4.21 24.18 -21.97
CA GLU A 243 5.54 24.20 -22.59
C GLU A 243 6.24 22.84 -22.48
N LEU A 244 6.15 22.19 -21.32
CA LEU A 244 6.69 20.85 -21.10
C LEU A 244 5.98 19.79 -21.96
N GLN A 245 4.65 19.87 -22.11
CA GLN A 245 3.90 18.99 -23.00
C GLN A 245 4.40 19.08 -24.44
N MET A 246 4.66 20.30 -24.94
CA MET A 246 5.14 20.50 -26.31
C MET A 246 6.58 20.01 -26.49
N SER A 247 7.47 20.36 -25.56
CA SER A 247 8.90 20.05 -25.65
C SER A 247 9.22 18.56 -25.40
N LEU A 248 8.36 17.84 -24.67
CA LEU A 248 8.57 16.45 -24.28
C LEU A 248 7.56 15.46 -24.88
N LYS A 249 6.74 15.87 -25.84
CA LYS A 249 5.61 15.10 -26.40
C LYS A 249 5.87 13.61 -26.71
N GLU A 250 7.07 13.26 -27.16
CA GLU A 250 7.45 11.87 -27.51
C GLU A 250 8.31 11.17 -26.44
N LYS A 251 8.65 11.88 -25.36
CA LYS A 251 9.54 11.41 -24.28
C LYS A 251 8.83 11.25 -22.94
N CYS A 252 7.77 12.02 -22.71
CA CYS A 252 7.04 12.06 -21.45
C CYS A 252 5.59 12.48 -21.71
N THR A 253 4.65 11.88 -20.98
CA THR A 253 3.27 12.34 -20.93
C THR A 253 3.11 13.29 -19.74
N ILE A 254 2.78 14.55 -19.99
CA ILE A 254 2.52 15.53 -18.94
C ILE A 254 1.00 15.77 -18.85
N LEU A 255 0.40 15.60 -17.68
CA LEU A 255 -1.04 15.77 -17.44
C LEU A 255 -1.30 16.73 -16.28
N PHE A 256 -2.47 17.37 -16.31
CA PHE A 256 -3.04 18.07 -15.16
C PHE A 256 -4.33 17.35 -14.73
N THR A 257 -4.50 17.16 -13.42
CA THR A 257 -5.70 16.57 -12.81
C THR A 257 -6.23 17.51 -11.74
N ASP A 258 -7.46 18.00 -11.92
CA ASP A 258 -8.10 18.84 -10.92
C ASP A 258 -8.58 18.00 -9.72
N VAL A 259 -7.99 18.24 -8.55
CA VAL A 259 -8.25 17.47 -7.33
C VAL A 259 -9.64 17.74 -6.74
N ARG A 260 -10.29 18.86 -7.07
CA ARG A 260 -11.66 19.16 -6.60
C ARG A 260 -12.70 18.38 -7.41
N ILE A 261 -12.38 18.08 -8.67
CA ILE A 261 -13.22 17.26 -9.55
C ILE A 261 -12.96 15.77 -9.29
N TYR A 262 -11.69 15.35 -9.31
CA TYR A 262 -11.29 13.95 -9.25
C TYR A 262 -10.79 13.53 -7.86
N GLN A 263 -11.55 13.87 -6.82
CA GLN A 263 -11.15 13.71 -5.42
C GLN A 263 -10.71 12.27 -5.07
N VAL A 264 -11.46 11.26 -5.51
CA VAL A 264 -11.13 9.86 -5.19
C VAL A 264 -9.92 9.35 -5.98
N LEU A 265 -9.73 9.83 -7.21
CA LEU A 265 -8.53 9.51 -8.00
C LEU A 265 -7.28 10.12 -7.35
N SER A 266 -7.35 11.38 -6.93
CA SER A 266 -6.25 12.06 -6.20
C SER A 266 -5.91 11.30 -4.92
N ALA A 267 -6.92 10.90 -4.15
CA ALA A 267 -6.73 10.13 -2.93
C ALA A 267 -6.08 8.76 -3.17
N ARG A 268 -6.36 8.09 -4.30
CA ARG A 268 -5.65 6.85 -4.72
C ARG A 268 -4.15 7.08 -4.96
N TYR A 269 -3.76 8.28 -5.36
CA TYR A 269 -2.37 8.71 -5.49
C TYR A 269 -1.82 9.39 -4.23
N GLN A 270 -2.60 9.44 -3.15
CA GLN A 270 -2.22 10.02 -1.86
C GLN A 270 -1.91 11.53 -1.93
N ILE A 271 -2.65 12.24 -2.78
CA ILE A 271 -2.65 13.70 -2.89
C ILE A 271 -3.86 14.29 -2.18
#